data_AF-A0A847YTZ0-F1
#
_entry.id   AF-A0A847YTZ0-F1
#
_cell.length_a   1.000
_cell.length_b   1.000
_cell.length_c   1.000
_cell.angle_alpha   90.00
_cell.angle_beta   90.00
_cell.angle_gamma   90.00
#
_symmetry.space_group_name_H-M   'P 1'
#
loop_
_entity.id
_entity.type
_entity.pdbx_description
1 polymer ?
#
loop_
_entity_poly.entity_id
_entity_poly.type
_entity_poly.pdbx_seq_one_letter_code
_entity_poly.pdbx_strand_id
1 'polypeptide(L)'
;MDMSFAREGTESLTDAYLAKPLHPAICQVDQIYPHRNKWIYTRGGSGGGDYNFNVVKVHLRDVTDPVDDEKKLKVYDRALVLQRDHGNATGNPWTPKVGDLVLVIYLHANVPIIIGTLPNVYQQPVCRPSSTIDDIYDIVYKITKWNPPTQSKDTEFNWVDHPFPQKNPICFKYFDKKRDLSFVHSCPYGYKGHDEVCEECRTIDRIDGGTYLKFFSDETESETDPAWRTKFHHHCGSLAIFDEDGTILIKNKVDEDPRGHIKFYPSGKIEAHSEENEEEGSQAIVYPDGEEIACEMRHNPTGAYVRIYQDGSVTIKASNVTIDSENVLMTGSCVIEGSLTHGNGPCCNSGEGWME
;
A
#
# COMPACT_ATOMS: atom_id res chain seq x y z
N MET A 1 -26.70 13.03 78.49
CA MET A 1 -26.85 11.78 77.73
C MET A 1 -25.51 11.52 77.08
N ASP A 2 -24.75 10.62 77.69
CA ASP A 2 -23.58 9.99 77.10
C ASP A 2 -23.98 9.21 75.83
N MET A 3 -23.13 9.21 74.81
CA MET A 3 -22.29 8.04 74.51
C MET A 3 -21.28 8.34 73.40
N SER A 4 -20.06 7.89 73.68
CA SER A 4 -18.84 7.82 72.89
C SER A 4 -18.98 7.16 71.52
N PHE A 5 -18.18 7.63 70.54
CA PHE A 5 -17.46 6.73 69.65
C PHE A 5 -15.99 7.15 69.55
N ALA A 6 -15.14 6.13 69.63
CA ALA A 6 -13.72 6.19 69.87
C ALA A 6 -12.94 6.82 68.70
N ARG A 7 -11.87 7.53 69.07
CA ARG A 7 -10.71 7.80 68.22
C ARG A 7 -9.98 6.48 67.97
N GLU A 8 -10.04 5.98 66.73
CA GLU A 8 -9.05 5.03 66.21
C GLU A 8 -8.53 5.56 64.87
N GLY A 9 -7.20 5.74 64.80
CA GLY A 9 -6.40 5.71 63.58
C GLY A 9 -6.78 6.68 62.46
N THR A 10 -6.44 7.96 62.58
CA THR A 10 -6.11 8.75 61.40
C THR A 10 -4.73 8.32 60.91
N GLU A 11 -4.65 7.17 60.22
CA GLU A 11 -3.57 6.98 59.26
C GLU A 11 -3.87 7.92 58.08
N SER A 12 -2.91 8.81 57.82
CA SER A 12 -3.02 9.75 56.72
C SER A 12 -3.15 8.95 55.41
N LEU A 13 -4.17 9.26 54.61
CA LEU A 13 -4.35 8.72 53.25
C LEU A 13 -3.18 9.07 52.30
N THR A 14 -2.17 9.78 52.80
CA THR A 14 -1.00 10.24 52.08
C THR A 14 0.21 9.31 52.18
N ASP A 15 0.30 8.43 53.18
CA ASP A 15 1.52 7.62 53.39
C ASP A 15 1.45 6.20 52.79
N ALA A 16 0.26 5.66 52.50
CA ALA A 16 0.11 4.31 51.92
C ALA A 16 0.27 4.25 50.39
N TYR A 17 0.28 5.40 49.71
CA TYR A 17 0.48 5.50 48.25
C TYR A 17 1.91 5.91 47.86
N LEU A 18 2.78 6.15 48.84
CA LEU A 18 4.20 6.43 48.58
C LEU A 18 4.96 5.12 48.29
N ALA A 19 5.12 4.87 47.00
CA ALA A 19 6.30 4.25 46.38
C ALA A 19 6.54 2.74 46.63
N LYS A 20 5.53 1.89 46.38
CA LYS A 20 5.86 0.63 45.69
C LYS A 20 5.93 0.93 44.20
N PRO A 21 7.02 0.54 43.48
CA PRO A 21 7.03 0.67 42.03
C PRO A 21 5.78 -0.04 41.49
N LEU A 22 5.06 0.62 40.59
CA LEU A 22 4.04 -0.05 39.78
C LEU A 22 4.78 -1.07 38.91
N HIS A 23 4.92 -2.29 39.42
CA HIS A 23 5.48 -3.38 38.65
C HIS A 23 4.42 -3.81 37.63
N PRO A 24 4.71 -3.67 36.33
CA PRO A 24 3.77 -4.12 35.32
C PRO A 24 3.65 -5.65 35.40
N ALA A 25 2.43 -6.14 35.36
CA ALA A 25 2.17 -7.56 35.21
C ALA A 25 2.25 -7.95 33.73
N ILE A 26 2.70 -9.19 33.50
CA ILE A 26 2.65 -9.82 32.19
C ILE A 26 1.33 -10.59 32.11
N CYS A 27 0.49 -10.23 31.14
CA CYS A 27 -0.79 -10.88 30.92
C CYS A 27 -0.91 -11.34 29.46
N GLN A 28 -1.79 -12.29 29.19
CA GLN A 28 -2.12 -12.71 27.83
C GLN A 28 -3.59 -12.37 27.52
N VAL A 29 -3.87 -11.98 26.27
CA VAL A 29 -5.21 -11.59 25.83
C VAL A 29 -6.06 -12.82 25.46
N ASP A 30 -7.24 -12.92 26.07
CA ASP A 30 -8.19 -14.02 25.82
C ASP A 30 -9.30 -13.65 24.85
N GLN A 31 -9.78 -12.41 24.94
CA GLN A 31 -10.95 -11.98 24.19
C GLN A 31 -10.90 -10.48 23.93
N ILE A 32 -11.33 -10.08 22.73
CA ILE A 32 -11.60 -8.69 22.38
C ILE A 32 -13.11 -8.49 22.43
N TYR A 33 -13.57 -7.44 23.11
CA TYR A 33 -15.00 -7.12 23.12
C TYR A 33 -15.33 -6.27 21.89
N PRO A 34 -16.24 -6.71 21.00
CA PRO A 34 -16.66 -5.86 19.90
C PRO A 34 -17.43 -4.65 20.45
N HIS A 35 -17.32 -3.53 19.73
CA HIS A 35 -18.12 -2.35 19.95
C HIS A 35 -19.60 -2.75 20.03
N ARG A 36 -20.31 -2.33 21.08
CA ARG A 36 -21.76 -2.53 21.16
C ARG A 36 -22.42 -1.23 20.71
N ASN A 37 -23.21 -1.28 19.63
CA ASN A 37 -23.92 -0.14 19.03
C ASN A 37 -24.91 0.62 19.94
N LYS A 38 -24.98 0.34 21.25
CA LYS A 38 -25.82 1.10 22.16
C LYS A 38 -24.99 2.20 22.83
N TRP A 39 -24.93 3.34 22.17
CA TRP A 39 -24.87 4.62 22.87
C TRP A 39 -26.11 4.69 23.78
N ILE A 40 -25.96 4.41 25.07
CA ILE A 40 -27.03 4.64 26.02
C ILE A 40 -27.03 6.13 26.35
N TYR A 41 -27.66 6.93 25.49
CA TYR A 41 -28.09 8.28 25.88
C TYR A 41 -29.32 8.14 26.77
N THR A 42 -29.13 7.90 28.07
CA THR A 42 -30.19 8.17 29.04
C THR A 42 -30.23 9.67 29.27
N ARG A 43 -31.33 10.30 28.84
CA ARG A 43 -31.63 11.72 29.08
C ARG A 43 -31.59 11.97 30.60
N GLY A 44 -30.51 12.56 31.12
CA GLY A 44 -30.35 12.91 32.54
C GLY A 44 -29.24 12.18 33.32
N GLY A 45 -28.45 11.30 32.71
CA GLY A 45 -27.30 10.66 33.35
C GLY A 45 -25.97 11.13 32.76
N SER A 46 -24.97 11.35 33.61
CA SER A 46 -23.59 11.69 33.24
C SER A 46 -23.02 10.75 32.16
N GLY A 47 -22.70 11.30 30.98
CA GLY A 47 -21.77 10.78 29.97
C GLY A 47 -21.81 9.28 29.65
N GLY A 48 -22.76 8.85 28.82
CA GLY A 48 -22.78 7.48 28.27
C GLY A 48 -21.84 7.34 27.05
N GLY A 49 -20.63 6.85 27.27
CA GLY A 49 -19.74 6.35 26.20
C GLY A 49 -19.96 4.86 25.90
N ASP A 50 -19.43 4.34 24.78
CA ASP A 50 -19.42 2.90 24.52
C ASP A 50 -18.64 2.19 25.64
N TYR A 51 -19.35 1.35 26.39
CA TYR A 51 -18.78 0.59 27.48
C TYR A 51 -17.62 -0.30 26.97
N ASN A 52 -17.71 -0.80 25.73
CA ASN A 52 -16.72 -1.70 25.09
C ASN A 52 -15.63 -0.98 24.28
N PHE A 53 -15.46 0.33 24.43
CA PHE A 53 -14.47 1.07 23.66
C PHE A 53 -13.04 0.67 24.05
N ASN A 54 -12.34 -0.05 23.16
CA ASN A 54 -10.95 -0.50 23.32
C ASN A 54 -10.65 -1.21 24.66
N VAL A 55 -11.50 -2.18 25.01
CA VAL A 55 -11.30 -3.06 26.17
C VAL A 55 -11.12 -4.52 25.75
N VAL A 56 -10.28 -5.23 26.49
CA VAL A 56 -10.00 -6.66 26.27
C VAL A 56 -10.05 -7.44 27.58
N LYS A 57 -10.28 -8.75 27.47
CA LYS A 57 -10.13 -9.70 28.56
C LYS A 57 -8.70 -10.22 28.57
N VAL A 58 -8.07 -10.21 29.74
CA VAL A 58 -6.71 -10.74 29.92
C VAL A 58 -6.63 -11.64 31.14
N HIS A 59 -5.71 -12.59 31.12
CA HIS A 59 -5.34 -13.36 32.31
C HIS A 59 -3.86 -13.13 32.66
N LEU A 60 -3.54 -13.18 33.95
CA LEU A 60 -2.17 -13.06 34.44
C LEU A 60 -1.34 -14.27 34.02
N ARG A 61 -0.17 -14.03 33.41
CA ARG A 61 0.81 -15.06 33.08
C ARG A 61 1.89 -15.07 34.17
N ASP A 62 1.68 -15.86 35.22
CA ASP A 62 2.69 -16.05 36.26
C ASP A 62 3.71 -17.08 35.77
N VAL A 63 4.97 -16.67 35.64
CA VAL A 63 6.08 -17.55 35.21
C VAL A 63 6.71 -18.27 36.42
N THR A 64 6.33 -17.88 37.64
CA THR A 64 6.94 -18.34 38.89
C THR A 64 6.05 -19.26 39.71
N ASP A 65 4.76 -19.31 39.44
CA ASP A 65 3.86 -20.22 40.14
C ASP A 65 3.89 -21.62 39.50
N PRO A 66 4.24 -22.68 40.26
CA PRO A 66 4.11 -24.05 39.77
C PRO A 66 2.66 -24.28 39.35
N VAL A 67 2.49 -25.03 38.26
CA VAL A 67 1.20 -25.43 37.70
C VAL A 67 0.44 -26.20 38.77
N ASP A 68 -0.36 -25.49 39.54
CA ASP A 68 -1.25 -26.04 40.55
C ASP A 68 -2.66 -25.85 40.00
N ASP A 69 -3.29 -26.95 39.61
CA ASP A 69 -4.55 -27.00 38.87
C ASP A 69 -5.72 -26.30 39.60
N GLU A 70 -5.55 -25.95 40.88
CA GLU A 70 -6.56 -25.27 41.71
C GLU A 70 -6.38 -23.75 41.82
N LYS A 71 -5.24 -23.17 41.40
CA LYS A 71 -5.06 -21.72 41.41
C LYS A 71 -5.79 -21.09 40.23
N LYS A 72 -6.99 -20.58 40.48
CA LYS A 72 -7.73 -19.73 39.53
C LYS A 72 -6.80 -18.66 38.98
N LEU A 73 -6.49 -18.74 37.69
CA LEU A 73 -5.79 -17.67 37.00
C LEU A 73 -6.50 -16.35 37.28
N LYS A 74 -5.71 -15.33 37.60
CA LYS A 74 -6.26 -14.02 37.83
C LYS A 74 -6.70 -13.44 36.48
N VAL A 75 -7.99 -13.56 36.21
CA VAL A 75 -8.64 -13.06 35.01
C VAL A 75 -9.17 -11.66 35.25
N TYR A 76 -8.95 -10.78 34.29
CA TYR A 76 -9.51 -9.44 34.24
C TYR A 76 -10.39 -9.30 33.00
N ASP A 77 -11.69 -9.19 33.21
CA ASP A 77 -12.66 -9.15 32.11
C ASP A 77 -12.65 -7.83 31.33
N ARG A 78 -12.06 -6.75 31.85
CA ARG A 78 -12.12 -5.42 31.20
C ARG A 78 -10.84 -4.61 31.43
N ALA A 79 -9.77 -4.99 30.75
CA ALA A 79 -8.56 -4.18 30.70
C ALA A 79 -8.68 -3.08 29.64
N LEU A 80 -8.42 -1.83 30.04
CA LEU A 80 -8.39 -0.68 29.13
C LEU A 80 -7.10 -0.67 28.34
N VAL A 81 -7.17 -0.46 27.03
CA VAL A 81 -5.97 -0.35 26.19
C VAL A 81 -5.56 1.11 26.09
N LEU A 82 -4.36 1.44 26.58
CA LEU A 82 -3.79 2.77 26.43
C LEU A 82 -3.54 3.06 24.95
N GLN A 83 -4.03 4.21 24.50
CA GLN A 83 -3.93 4.64 23.10
C GLN A 83 -2.79 5.64 22.95
N ARG A 84 -2.02 5.53 21.85
CA ARG A 84 -0.93 6.47 21.54
C ARG A 84 -1.46 7.88 21.27
N ASP A 85 -2.59 7.97 20.56
CA ASP A 85 -3.26 9.23 20.22
C ASP A 85 -4.78 9.03 20.33
N HIS A 86 -5.47 9.94 21.01
CA HIS A 86 -6.92 9.93 21.19
C HIS A 86 -7.48 11.35 21.31
N GLY A 87 -8.61 11.60 20.65
CA GLY A 87 -9.34 12.86 20.68
C GLY A 87 -10.78 12.69 20.22
N ASN A 88 -11.50 13.80 20.06
CA ASN A 88 -12.90 13.77 19.62
C ASN A 88 -12.99 13.34 18.15
N ALA A 89 -13.28 12.05 17.91
CA ALA A 89 -13.31 11.42 16.59
C ALA A 89 -11.97 11.45 15.82
N THR A 90 -10.86 11.54 16.54
CA THR A 90 -9.50 11.46 15.99
C THR A 90 -8.62 10.61 16.89
N GLY A 91 -7.56 10.01 16.34
CA GLY A 91 -6.59 9.24 17.09
C GLY A 91 -6.06 8.02 16.32
N ASN A 92 -5.24 7.23 17.01
CA ASN A 92 -4.64 6.00 16.49
C ASN A 92 -5.06 4.83 17.39
N PRO A 93 -6.26 4.27 17.20
CA PRO A 93 -6.74 3.18 18.03
C PRO A 93 -5.93 1.91 17.74
N TRP A 94 -5.32 1.38 18.78
CA TRP A 94 -4.67 0.08 18.81
C TRP A 94 -5.40 -0.83 19.80
N THR A 95 -5.60 -2.09 19.40
CA THR A 95 -6.17 -3.14 20.25
C THR A 95 -5.30 -4.39 20.08
N PRO A 96 -4.81 -4.99 21.18
CA PRO A 96 -4.04 -6.22 21.10
C PRO A 96 -4.93 -7.37 20.62
N LYS A 97 -4.31 -8.35 19.94
CA LYS A 97 -4.98 -9.52 19.38
C LYS A 97 -5.09 -10.63 20.42
N VAL A 98 -6.04 -11.55 20.24
CA VAL A 98 -6.14 -12.75 21.09
C VAL A 98 -4.84 -13.56 20.98
N GLY A 99 -4.30 -13.95 22.14
CA GLY A 99 -3.00 -14.61 22.32
C GLY A 99 -1.82 -13.66 22.51
N ASP A 100 -1.95 -12.35 22.23
CA ASP A 100 -0.86 -11.39 22.42
C ASP A 100 -0.46 -11.32 23.90
N LEU A 101 0.85 -11.26 24.13
CA LEU A 101 1.43 -10.96 25.44
C LEU A 101 1.46 -9.45 25.66
N VAL A 102 0.91 -8.97 26.77
CA VAL A 102 0.76 -7.55 27.07
C VAL A 102 1.29 -7.18 28.46
N LEU A 103 1.76 -5.94 28.60
CA LEU A 103 2.10 -5.33 29.88
C LEU A 103 0.87 -4.62 30.45
N VAL A 104 0.54 -4.94 31.70
CA VAL A 104 -0.61 -4.38 32.41
C VAL A 104 -0.15 -3.66 33.67
N ILE A 105 -0.50 -2.38 33.80
CA ILE A 105 -0.40 -1.63 35.06
C ILE A 105 -1.75 -1.63 35.76
N TYR A 106 -1.75 -1.59 37.10
CA TYR A 106 -2.96 -1.54 37.90
C TYR A 106 -3.11 -0.18 38.57
N LEU A 107 -4.09 0.61 38.16
CA LEU A 107 -4.49 1.80 38.90
C LEU A 107 -5.34 1.39 40.10
N HIS A 108 -5.11 2.02 41.26
CA HIS A 108 -5.86 1.80 42.50
C HIS A 108 -6.11 0.31 42.79
N ALA A 109 -5.04 -0.50 42.68
CA ALA A 109 -4.98 -1.94 42.88
C ALA A 109 -5.81 -2.85 41.95
N ASN A 110 -6.88 -2.37 41.31
CA ASN A 110 -7.86 -3.24 40.64
C ASN A 110 -8.29 -2.79 39.24
N VAL A 111 -7.77 -1.68 38.70
CA VAL A 111 -8.11 -1.22 37.34
C VAL A 111 -6.95 -1.55 36.39
N PRO A 112 -7.06 -2.62 35.58
CA PRO A 112 -6.01 -3.00 34.64
C PRO A 112 -5.99 -2.08 33.43
N ILE A 113 -4.81 -1.54 33.13
CA ILE A 113 -4.53 -0.76 31.92
C ILE A 113 -3.38 -1.42 31.17
N ILE A 114 -3.64 -1.79 29.92
CA ILE A 114 -2.63 -2.31 29.00
C ILE A 114 -1.84 -1.14 28.45
N ILE A 115 -0.52 -1.17 28.64
CA ILE A 115 0.39 -0.11 28.19
C ILE A 115 1.18 -0.48 26.93
N GLY A 116 1.14 -1.75 26.51
CA GLY A 116 1.81 -2.21 25.30
C GLY A 116 1.92 -3.73 25.24
N THR A 117 2.48 -4.22 24.13
CA THR A 117 2.79 -5.64 23.90
C THR A 117 4.22 -5.99 24.30
N LEU A 118 4.41 -7.25 24.68
CA LEU A 118 5.73 -7.85 24.85
C LEU A 118 6.02 -8.84 23.71
N PRO A 119 7.23 -8.81 23.14
CA PRO A 119 7.66 -9.87 22.26
C PRO A 119 7.80 -11.19 23.03
N ASN A 120 7.54 -12.30 22.36
CA ASN A 120 7.81 -13.63 22.88
C ASN A 120 8.33 -14.54 21.76
N VAL A 121 8.76 -15.77 22.10
CA VAL A 121 9.36 -16.71 21.14
C VAL A 121 8.45 -17.06 19.96
N TYR A 122 7.12 -16.98 20.13
CA TYR A 122 6.12 -17.23 19.09
C TYR A 122 5.68 -15.96 18.35
N GLN A 123 5.92 -14.80 18.96
CA GLN A 123 5.55 -13.47 18.48
C GLN A 123 6.79 -12.58 18.48
N GLN A 124 7.76 -12.97 17.65
CA GLN A 124 8.97 -12.20 17.46
C GLN A 124 8.63 -10.82 16.87
N PRO A 125 9.36 -9.76 17.25
CA PRO A 125 9.16 -8.44 16.67
C PRO A 125 9.44 -8.49 15.15
N VAL A 126 8.95 -7.47 14.44
CA VAL A 126 9.41 -7.23 13.08
C VAL A 126 10.92 -7.03 13.14
N CYS A 127 11.67 -7.72 12.27
CA CYS A 127 13.12 -7.59 12.24
C CYS A 127 13.55 -6.12 12.23
N ARG A 128 14.56 -5.82 13.05
CA ARG A 128 15.42 -4.68 12.80
C ARG A 128 16.36 -5.06 11.64
N PRO A 129 16.44 -4.29 10.55
CA PRO A 129 17.38 -4.58 9.48
C PRO A 129 18.82 -4.40 9.99
N SER A 130 19.65 -5.43 9.76
CA SER A 130 21.11 -5.46 9.90
C SER A 130 21.74 -5.21 11.30
N SER A 131 23.02 -5.60 11.38
CA SER A 131 23.97 -5.35 12.48
C SER A 131 24.83 -4.10 12.27
N THR A 132 24.63 -3.39 11.15
CA THR A 132 25.33 -2.14 10.81
C THR A 132 24.61 -0.93 11.40
N ILE A 133 25.37 0.03 11.94
CA ILE A 133 24.82 1.25 12.55
C ILE A 133 24.01 2.12 11.59
N ASP A 134 24.17 1.90 10.29
CA ASP A 134 23.50 2.68 9.25
C ASP A 134 22.04 2.27 9.04
N ASP A 135 21.67 1.01 9.31
CA ASP A 135 20.33 0.49 9.04
C ASP A 135 19.47 0.38 10.31
N ILE A 136 20.04 0.59 11.51
CA ILE A 136 19.31 0.47 12.79
C ILE A 136 18.18 1.49 12.95
N TYR A 137 18.24 2.58 12.19
CA TYR A 137 17.26 3.67 12.19
C TYR A 137 16.18 3.51 11.12
N ASP A 138 16.29 2.49 10.25
CA ASP A 138 15.25 2.16 9.28
C ASP A 138 13.91 1.94 9.99
N ILE A 139 12.83 2.42 9.39
CA ILE A 139 11.48 2.23 9.89
C ILE A 139 10.82 1.12 9.09
N VAL A 140 10.49 0.02 9.78
CA VAL A 140 9.85 -1.15 9.17
C VAL A 140 8.51 -1.43 9.83
N TYR A 141 7.46 -1.49 9.02
CA TYR A 141 6.15 -2.01 9.44
C TYR A 141 5.82 -3.26 8.65
N LYS A 142 5.37 -4.30 9.35
CA LYS A 142 4.87 -5.54 8.77
C LYS A 142 3.44 -5.75 9.22
N ILE A 143 2.53 -5.71 8.28
CA ILE A 143 1.10 -5.91 8.52
C ILE A 143 0.72 -7.27 7.97
N THR A 144 0.24 -8.14 8.84
CA THR A 144 -0.23 -9.48 8.49
C THR A 144 -1.70 -9.64 8.86
N LYS A 145 -2.40 -10.47 8.08
CA LYS A 145 -3.73 -10.93 8.47
C LYS A 145 -3.63 -11.60 9.84
N TRP A 146 -4.51 -11.22 10.78
CA TRP A 146 -4.61 -11.95 12.03
C TRP A 146 -5.16 -13.35 11.76
N ASN A 147 -4.42 -14.34 12.21
CA ASN A 147 -4.85 -15.73 12.25
C ASN A 147 -4.91 -16.13 13.73
N PRO A 148 -6.03 -16.68 14.21
CA PRO A 148 -6.17 -17.02 15.61
C PRO A 148 -5.11 -18.06 16.01
N PRO A 149 -4.45 -17.90 17.17
CA PRO A 149 -3.59 -18.93 17.71
C PRO A 149 -4.42 -20.14 18.16
N THR A 150 -3.81 -21.31 18.19
CA THR A 150 -4.46 -22.50 18.77
C THR A 150 -4.21 -22.52 20.28
N GLN A 151 -5.27 -22.78 21.04
CA GLN A 151 -5.18 -23.00 22.48
C GLN A 151 -4.54 -24.37 22.75
N SER A 152 -3.59 -24.42 23.69
CA SER A 152 -3.00 -25.69 24.12
C SER A 152 -4.08 -26.63 24.66
N LYS A 153 -3.98 -27.91 24.34
CA LYS A 153 -4.84 -28.96 24.92
C LYS A 153 -4.38 -29.38 26.31
N ASP A 154 -3.09 -29.17 26.63
CA ASP A 154 -2.44 -29.67 27.85
C ASP A 154 -2.39 -28.61 28.94
N THR A 155 -2.52 -27.34 28.56
CA THR A 155 -2.70 -26.23 29.49
C THR A 155 -3.88 -25.42 28.98
N GLU A 156 -5.04 -25.46 29.67
CA GLU A 156 -6.26 -24.73 29.27
C GLU A 156 -6.06 -23.20 29.13
N PHE A 157 -4.87 -22.71 29.42
CA PHE A 157 -4.60 -21.30 29.68
C PHE A 157 -3.46 -20.72 28.85
N ASN A 158 -2.87 -21.47 27.92
CA ASN A 158 -1.84 -20.93 27.04
C ASN A 158 -2.27 -20.97 25.58
N TRP A 159 -2.30 -19.81 24.94
CA TRP A 159 -2.23 -19.72 23.48
C TRP A 159 -0.79 -19.99 23.07
N VAL A 160 -0.53 -21.18 22.50
CA VAL A 160 0.84 -21.69 22.28
C VAL A 160 1.24 -21.70 20.81
N ASP A 161 0.29 -21.94 19.89
CA ASP A 161 0.59 -22.11 18.48
C ASP A 161 0.14 -20.88 17.69
N HIS A 162 0.97 -19.84 17.70
CA HIS A 162 0.81 -18.74 16.75
C HIS A 162 1.22 -19.19 15.35
N PRO A 163 0.39 -18.97 14.32
CA PRO A 163 0.73 -19.37 12.95
C PRO A 163 2.05 -18.72 12.48
N PHE A 164 3.05 -19.54 12.15
CA PHE A 164 4.35 -19.10 11.67
C PHE A 164 4.83 -19.94 10.48
N PRO A 165 5.44 -19.33 9.44
CA PRO A 165 5.50 -17.89 9.21
C PRO A 165 4.15 -17.32 8.74
N GLN A 166 3.95 -16.03 8.98
CA GLN A 166 2.77 -15.33 8.49
C GLN A 166 2.82 -15.19 6.97
N LYS A 167 1.74 -15.58 6.28
CA LYS A 167 1.63 -15.51 4.82
C LYS A 167 1.08 -14.16 4.36
N ASN A 168 1.60 -13.67 3.25
CA ASN A 168 1.19 -12.48 2.52
C ASN A 168 1.23 -11.18 3.34
N PRO A 169 2.38 -10.86 3.98
CA PRO A 169 2.51 -9.59 4.68
C PRO A 169 2.53 -8.43 3.69
N ILE A 170 1.90 -7.34 4.12
CA ILE A 170 2.15 -6.00 3.58
C ILE A 170 3.33 -5.43 4.36
N CYS A 171 4.40 -5.07 3.67
CA CYS A 171 5.58 -4.48 4.27
C CYS A 171 5.69 -3.02 3.84
N PHE A 172 5.95 -2.15 4.81
CA PHE A 172 6.45 -0.81 4.59
C PHE A 172 7.87 -0.77 5.11
N LYS A 173 8.78 -0.20 4.32
CA LYS A 173 10.14 0.09 4.78
C LYS A 173 10.57 1.46 4.29
N TYR A 174 10.98 2.29 5.23
CA TYR A 174 11.72 3.52 4.99
C TYR A 174 13.19 3.28 5.33
N PHE A 175 14.07 3.55 4.38
CA PHE A 175 15.51 3.43 4.52
C PHE A 175 16.05 4.78 5.01
N ASP A 176 16.46 4.88 6.28
CA ASP A 176 16.70 6.18 6.91
C ASP A 176 17.85 6.93 6.24
N LYS A 177 19.00 6.26 6.08
CA LYS A 177 20.20 6.83 5.46
C LYS A 177 20.03 7.12 3.97
N LYS A 178 19.36 6.24 3.23
CA LYS A 178 19.18 6.37 1.77
C LYS A 178 17.93 7.16 1.42
N ARG A 179 17.13 7.56 2.41
CA ARG A 179 15.87 8.30 2.27
C ARG A 179 14.81 7.65 1.35
N ASP A 180 15.04 6.40 0.93
CA ASP A 180 14.17 5.63 0.06
C ASP A 180 12.94 5.11 0.82
N LEU A 181 11.85 4.92 0.10
CA LEU A 181 10.60 4.41 0.68
C LEU A 181 10.02 3.30 -0.19
N SER A 182 9.65 2.20 0.46
CA SER A 182 9.03 1.06 -0.20
C SER A 182 7.76 0.62 0.53
N PHE A 183 6.72 0.36 -0.25
CA PHE A 183 5.47 -0.22 0.20
C PHE A 183 5.12 -1.41 -0.69
N VAL A 184 5.09 -2.62 -0.11
CA VAL A 184 5.04 -3.87 -0.87
C VAL A 184 3.93 -4.78 -0.33
N HIS A 185 3.00 -5.13 -1.19
CA HIS A 185 2.01 -6.17 -0.96
C HIS A 185 2.61 -7.54 -1.26
N SER A 186 2.36 -8.50 -0.36
CA SER A 186 2.88 -9.86 -0.48
C SER A 186 4.41 -9.86 -0.57
N CYS A 187 5.05 -9.16 0.36
CA CYS A 187 6.51 -9.02 0.39
C CYS A 187 7.19 -10.38 0.61
N PRO A 188 8.02 -10.89 -0.33
CA PRO A 188 8.56 -12.24 -0.30
C PRO A 188 9.49 -12.48 0.90
N TYR A 189 10.17 -11.43 1.34
CA TYR A 189 11.00 -11.40 2.53
C TYR A 189 10.16 -11.49 3.81
N GLY A 190 8.95 -10.95 3.83
CA GLY A 190 8.10 -11.05 5.01
C GLY A 190 7.60 -12.48 5.33
N TYR A 191 7.78 -13.46 4.44
CA TYR A 191 7.35 -14.86 4.66
C TYR A 191 8.43 -15.76 5.22
N LYS A 192 9.72 -15.47 5.01
CA LYS A 192 10.78 -16.35 5.49
C LYS A 192 11.01 -16.07 7.00
N GLY A 193 11.67 -17.00 7.70
CA GLY A 193 11.93 -16.86 9.13
C GLY A 193 12.75 -15.59 9.45
N HIS A 194 12.71 -15.13 10.70
CA HIS A 194 13.33 -13.86 11.13
C HIS A 194 14.81 -13.71 10.71
N ASP A 195 15.59 -14.79 10.68
CA ASP A 195 17.05 -14.69 10.52
C ASP A 195 17.54 -14.60 9.06
N GLU A 196 16.84 -15.20 8.10
CA GLU A 196 17.25 -15.19 6.68
C GLU A 196 16.78 -13.92 5.93
N VAL A 197 15.74 -13.27 6.45
CA VAL A 197 15.00 -12.20 5.77
C VAL A 197 15.69 -10.85 5.84
N CYS A 198 16.41 -10.63 6.92
CA CYS A 198 16.73 -9.29 7.40
C CYS A 198 18.14 -8.86 6.98
N GLU A 199 18.96 -9.81 6.56
CA GLU A 199 20.22 -9.55 5.87
C GLU A 199 20.04 -9.17 4.40
N GLU A 200 19.00 -9.68 3.73
CA GLU A 200 18.76 -9.44 2.30
C GLU A 200 17.94 -8.16 2.01
N CYS A 201 17.23 -7.63 3.01
CA CYS A 201 16.36 -6.45 2.89
C CYS A 201 17.13 -5.13 3.14
N ARG A 202 18.24 -4.88 2.43
CA ARG A 202 19.14 -3.72 2.67
C ARG A 202 18.96 -2.55 1.71
N THR A 203 18.53 -2.84 0.48
CA THR A 203 18.30 -1.82 -0.55
C THR A 203 16.87 -1.94 -1.08
N ILE A 204 16.37 -0.85 -1.65
CA ILE A 204 15.02 -0.79 -2.23
C ILE A 204 14.84 -1.75 -3.41
N ASP A 205 15.91 -2.08 -4.12
CA ASP A 205 15.92 -3.03 -5.25
C ASP A 205 15.55 -4.44 -4.82
N ARG A 206 16.01 -4.86 -3.63
CA ARG A 206 15.80 -6.23 -3.18
C ARG A 206 14.34 -6.52 -2.88
N ILE A 207 13.49 -5.50 -2.70
CA ILE A 207 12.11 -5.70 -2.27
C ILE A 207 11.15 -5.74 -3.47
N ASP A 208 11.19 -6.84 -4.22
CA ASP A 208 10.29 -7.09 -5.35
C ASP A 208 9.19 -8.08 -4.97
N GLY A 209 8.04 -7.55 -4.55
CA GLY A 209 6.82 -8.34 -4.33
C GLY A 209 5.90 -8.35 -5.54
N GLY A 210 4.69 -8.89 -5.37
CA GLY A 210 3.68 -8.88 -6.43
C GLY A 210 3.28 -7.44 -6.81
N THR A 211 2.73 -6.69 -5.86
CA THR A 211 2.38 -5.28 -6.07
C THR A 211 3.21 -4.39 -5.15
N TYR A 212 3.83 -3.35 -5.68
CA TYR A 212 4.64 -2.44 -4.89
C TYR A 212 4.56 -0.99 -5.37
N LEU A 213 4.84 -0.08 -4.44
CA LEU A 213 5.08 1.34 -4.67
C LEU A 213 6.42 1.70 -4.04
N LYS A 214 7.31 2.26 -4.85
CA LYS A 214 8.68 2.62 -4.48
C LYS A 214 8.92 4.10 -4.79
N PHE A 215 9.59 4.78 -3.87
CA PHE A 215 10.07 6.14 -4.02
C PHE A 215 11.58 6.13 -3.84
N PHE A 216 12.28 6.60 -4.86
CA PHE A 216 13.74 6.68 -4.91
C PHE A 216 14.14 8.12 -4.59
N SER A 217 15.00 8.31 -3.60
CA SER A 217 15.48 9.63 -3.19
C SER A 217 16.66 10.10 -4.07
N ASP A 218 17.20 11.28 -3.79
CA ASP A 218 18.50 11.75 -4.30
C ASP A 218 19.70 10.93 -3.81
N GLU A 219 19.57 10.33 -2.64
CA GLU A 219 20.60 9.52 -1.98
C GLU A 219 20.38 8.02 -2.20
N THR A 220 19.52 7.65 -3.17
CA THR A 220 19.25 6.24 -3.44
C THR A 220 20.52 5.49 -3.87
N GLU A 221 20.69 4.29 -3.32
CA GLU A 221 21.74 3.35 -3.73
C GLU A 221 21.18 2.29 -4.69
N SER A 222 20.04 2.56 -5.34
CA SER A 222 19.45 1.66 -6.32
C SER A 222 20.36 1.49 -7.53
N GLU A 223 20.57 0.25 -7.94
CA GLU A 223 21.26 -0.10 -9.21
C GLU A 223 20.27 -0.20 -10.38
N THR A 224 18.96 -0.25 -10.08
CA THR A 224 17.91 -0.58 -11.08
C THR A 224 17.09 0.61 -11.53
N ASP A 225 16.92 1.60 -10.67
CA ASP A 225 16.11 2.79 -10.93
C ASP A 225 16.92 4.04 -10.49
N PRO A 226 16.85 5.15 -11.25
CA PRO A 226 17.55 6.38 -10.92
C PRO A 226 16.92 7.10 -9.72
N ALA A 227 17.67 8.08 -9.21
CA ALA A 227 17.20 9.02 -8.19
C ALA A 227 15.92 9.75 -8.61
N TRP A 228 15.15 10.21 -7.62
CA TRP A 228 13.88 10.96 -7.77
C TRP A 228 12.76 10.26 -8.53
N ARG A 229 12.92 8.98 -8.88
CA ARG A 229 11.88 8.20 -9.51
C ARG A 229 10.80 7.80 -8.50
N THR A 230 9.55 7.73 -8.95
CA THR A 230 8.46 7.03 -8.25
C THR A 230 7.92 5.94 -9.15
N LYS A 231 7.79 4.72 -8.61
CA LYS A 231 7.42 3.54 -9.38
C LYS A 231 6.32 2.75 -8.70
N PHE A 232 5.21 2.56 -9.40
CA PHE A 232 4.16 1.63 -9.04
C PHE A 232 4.22 0.41 -9.96
N HIS A 233 4.25 -0.78 -9.39
CA HIS A 233 4.20 -2.04 -10.09
C HIS A 233 3.02 -2.86 -9.58
N HIS A 234 2.16 -3.32 -10.47
CA HIS A 234 1.02 -4.16 -10.14
C HIS A 234 1.36 -5.64 -10.32
N HIS A 235 0.66 -6.53 -9.62
CA HIS A 235 0.93 -7.98 -9.64
C HIS A 235 0.84 -8.63 -11.02
N CYS A 236 0.09 -8.04 -11.96
CA CYS A 236 0.03 -8.52 -13.34
C CYS A 236 1.23 -8.09 -14.21
N GLY A 237 2.15 -7.29 -13.66
CA GLY A 237 3.31 -6.76 -14.36
C GLY A 237 3.10 -5.40 -15.05
N SER A 238 1.90 -4.82 -14.96
CA SER A 238 1.67 -3.44 -15.40
C SER A 238 2.37 -2.46 -14.45
N LEU A 239 2.87 -1.34 -14.98
CA LEU A 239 3.66 -0.38 -14.21
C LEU A 239 3.34 1.06 -14.56
N ALA A 240 3.53 1.95 -13.60
CA ALA A 240 3.53 3.39 -13.77
C ALA A 240 4.80 3.97 -13.15
N ILE A 241 5.50 4.81 -13.91
CA ILE A 241 6.75 5.47 -13.51
C ILE A 241 6.56 6.97 -13.67
N PHE A 242 7.03 7.71 -12.67
CA PHE A 242 7.19 9.16 -12.69
C PHE A 242 8.68 9.43 -12.50
N ASP A 243 9.30 10.10 -13.46
CA ASP A 243 10.75 10.31 -13.49
C ASP A 243 11.14 11.75 -13.12
N GLU A 244 12.41 11.96 -12.79
CA GLU A 244 12.95 13.26 -12.35
C GLU A 244 12.74 14.36 -13.39
N ASP A 245 12.92 14.02 -14.67
CA ASP A 245 12.80 14.97 -15.77
C ASP A 245 11.36 15.46 -15.99
N GLY A 246 10.38 14.84 -15.33
CA GLY A 246 8.94 15.09 -15.47
C GLY A 246 8.23 14.11 -16.40
N THR A 247 8.94 13.11 -16.94
CA THR A 247 8.37 12.07 -17.79
C THR A 247 7.46 11.15 -16.97
N ILE A 248 6.29 10.84 -17.53
CA ILE A 248 5.35 9.86 -16.97
C ILE A 248 5.23 8.71 -17.95
N LEU A 249 5.46 7.49 -17.49
CA LEU A 249 5.40 6.28 -18.29
C LEU A 249 4.40 5.30 -17.68
N ILE A 250 3.43 4.87 -18.47
CA ILE A 250 2.45 3.84 -18.08
C ILE A 250 2.60 2.68 -19.05
N LYS A 251 2.88 1.47 -18.54
CA LYS A 251 2.97 0.25 -19.36
C LYS A 251 1.97 -0.79 -18.88
N ASN A 252 1.34 -1.47 -19.84
CA ASN A 252 0.53 -2.64 -19.54
C ASN A 252 1.31 -3.93 -19.82
N LYS A 253 1.08 -4.93 -18.98
CA LYS A 253 1.55 -6.30 -19.21
C LYS A 253 0.37 -7.27 -19.16
N VAL A 254 0.26 -8.11 -20.17
CA VAL A 254 -0.70 -9.22 -20.26
C VAL A 254 0.09 -10.44 -20.67
N ASP A 255 0.27 -11.39 -19.76
CA ASP A 255 1.00 -12.66 -19.94
C ASP A 255 2.38 -12.57 -20.61
N GLU A 256 3.41 -12.67 -19.77
CA GLU A 256 4.87 -12.77 -20.06
C GLU A 256 5.51 -11.66 -20.91
N ASP A 257 4.83 -11.08 -21.90
CA ASP A 257 5.35 -10.05 -22.79
C ASP A 257 4.71 -8.67 -22.55
N PRO A 258 5.50 -7.59 -22.40
CA PRO A 258 4.99 -6.23 -22.40
C PRO A 258 4.43 -5.90 -23.79
N ARG A 259 3.20 -5.39 -23.84
CA ARG A 259 2.54 -5.01 -25.10
C ARG A 259 2.60 -3.49 -25.25
N GLY A 260 1.70 -2.74 -24.64
CA GLY A 260 1.62 -1.30 -24.87
C GLY A 260 2.27 -0.42 -23.81
N HIS A 261 2.60 0.80 -24.21
CA HIS A 261 2.96 1.86 -23.28
C HIS A 261 2.52 3.23 -23.75
N ILE A 262 2.31 4.13 -22.79
CA ILE A 262 2.03 5.54 -23.02
C ILE A 262 3.08 6.35 -22.26
N LYS A 263 3.72 7.30 -22.94
CA LYS A 263 4.70 8.24 -22.40
C LYS A 263 4.17 9.66 -22.51
N PHE A 264 4.25 10.40 -21.41
CA PHE A 264 4.03 11.84 -21.36
C PHE A 264 5.38 12.49 -21.12
N TYR A 265 5.81 13.34 -22.05
CA TYR A 265 7.06 14.06 -21.91
C TYR A 265 6.83 15.44 -21.28
N PRO A 266 7.84 15.98 -20.58
CA PRO A 266 7.80 17.33 -20.00
C PRO A 266 7.56 18.43 -21.04
N SER A 267 7.92 18.18 -22.30
CA SER A 267 7.67 19.07 -23.43
C SER A 267 6.20 19.22 -23.79
N GLY A 268 5.30 18.41 -23.23
CA GLY A 268 3.89 18.32 -23.62
C GLY A 268 3.61 17.31 -24.75
N LYS A 269 4.66 16.67 -25.29
CA LYS A 269 4.52 15.57 -26.25
C LYS A 269 3.96 14.33 -25.55
N ILE A 270 3.07 13.61 -26.23
CA ILE A 270 2.49 12.35 -25.74
C ILE A 270 2.70 11.28 -26.80
N GLU A 271 3.18 10.11 -26.40
CA GLU A 271 3.37 8.95 -27.26
C GLU A 271 2.60 7.76 -26.71
N ALA A 272 1.92 7.03 -27.59
CA ALA A 272 1.29 5.76 -27.30
C ALA A 272 1.79 4.71 -28.28
N HIS A 273 2.33 3.61 -27.77
CA HIS A 273 2.86 2.50 -28.55
C HIS A 273 2.11 1.22 -28.20
N SER A 274 1.85 0.40 -29.20
CA SER A 274 1.22 -0.92 -29.00
C SER A 274 2.20 -2.02 -28.60
N GLU A 275 3.50 -1.79 -28.79
CA GLU A 275 4.61 -2.72 -28.49
C GLU A 275 5.69 -2.04 -27.62
N GLU A 276 6.48 -2.84 -26.89
CA GLU A 276 7.61 -2.34 -26.10
C GLU A 276 8.78 -1.91 -27.01
N ASN A 277 9.03 -2.65 -28.09
CA ASN A 277 9.99 -2.26 -29.11
C ASN A 277 9.38 -1.16 -30.00
N GLU A 278 9.99 0.02 -29.99
CA GLU A 278 9.50 1.18 -30.76
C GLU A 278 9.57 0.98 -32.27
N GLU A 279 10.34 0.01 -32.77
CA GLU A 279 10.39 -0.34 -34.20
C GLU A 279 9.24 -1.26 -34.62
N GLU A 280 8.50 -1.81 -33.65
CA GLU A 280 7.41 -2.75 -33.87
C GLU A 280 6.05 -2.11 -33.59
N GLY A 281 4.99 -2.73 -34.12
CA GLY A 281 3.61 -2.33 -33.87
C GLY A 281 3.20 -0.96 -34.41
N SER A 282 2.16 -0.42 -33.78
CA SER A 282 1.56 0.87 -34.10
C SER A 282 1.90 1.90 -33.03
N GLN A 283 2.14 3.12 -33.46
CA GLN A 283 2.35 4.27 -32.59
C GLN A 283 1.40 5.41 -32.94
N ALA A 284 1.03 6.19 -31.93
CA ALA A 284 0.36 7.46 -32.05
C ALA A 284 1.11 8.50 -31.23
N ILE A 285 1.43 9.64 -31.86
CA ILE A 285 2.20 10.72 -31.26
C ILE A 285 1.38 12.00 -31.38
N VAL A 286 1.24 12.72 -30.27
CA VAL A 286 0.67 14.06 -30.21
C VAL A 286 1.77 15.02 -29.80
N TYR A 287 1.91 16.10 -30.56
CA TYR A 287 2.91 17.13 -30.34
C TYR A 287 2.25 18.38 -29.75
N PRO A 288 2.99 19.15 -28.93
CA PRO A 288 2.50 20.43 -28.42
C PRO A 288 2.39 21.48 -29.55
N ASP A 289 1.63 22.54 -29.28
CA ASP A 289 1.57 23.71 -30.17
C ASP A 289 2.95 24.36 -30.32
N GLY A 290 3.31 24.73 -31.54
CA GLY A 290 4.62 25.31 -31.90
C GLY A 290 5.52 24.37 -32.71
N GLU A 291 5.18 23.08 -32.79
CA GLU A 291 5.78 22.12 -33.74
C GLU A 291 5.12 22.19 -35.12
N GLU A 292 5.72 21.57 -36.14
CA GLU A 292 5.13 21.51 -37.50
C GLU A 292 3.95 20.53 -37.56
N ILE A 293 4.12 19.37 -36.92
CA ILE A 293 3.15 18.27 -36.87
C ILE A 293 2.32 18.43 -35.61
N ALA A 294 1.00 18.32 -35.70
CA ALA A 294 0.10 18.29 -34.55
C ALA A 294 -0.06 16.86 -34.01
N CYS A 295 -0.29 15.88 -34.89
CA CYS A 295 -0.31 14.48 -34.52
C CYS A 295 0.13 13.55 -35.66
N GLU A 296 0.70 12.41 -35.31
CA GLU A 296 1.07 11.34 -36.23
C GLU A 296 0.55 9.98 -35.71
N MET A 297 -0.07 9.19 -36.60
CA MET A 297 -0.30 7.76 -36.37
C MET A 297 0.51 6.97 -37.39
N ARG A 298 1.25 5.96 -36.96
CA ARG A 298 2.15 5.18 -37.81
C ARG A 298 2.09 3.70 -37.47
N HIS A 299 2.17 2.86 -38.49
CA HIS A 299 2.48 1.43 -38.32
C HIS A 299 3.94 1.20 -38.72
N ASN A 300 4.80 1.05 -37.72
CA ASN A 300 6.26 1.08 -37.85
C ASN A 300 6.79 0.04 -38.85
N PRO A 301 6.34 -1.23 -38.84
CA PRO A 301 6.84 -2.25 -39.76
C PRO A 301 6.61 -1.94 -41.24
N THR A 302 5.50 -1.27 -41.57
CA THR A 302 5.14 -0.96 -42.97
C THR A 302 5.58 0.43 -43.41
N GLY A 303 5.92 1.31 -42.46
CA GLY A 303 6.16 2.73 -42.71
C GLY A 303 4.91 3.51 -43.17
N ALA A 304 3.71 2.91 -43.07
CA ALA A 304 2.46 3.59 -43.35
C ALA A 304 2.12 4.58 -42.22
N TYR A 305 1.67 5.77 -42.57
CA TYR A 305 1.34 6.81 -41.59
C TYR A 305 0.22 7.75 -42.04
N VAL A 306 -0.38 8.40 -41.05
CA VAL A 306 -1.23 9.58 -41.20
C VAL A 306 -0.63 10.69 -40.35
N ARG A 307 -0.42 11.87 -40.93
CA ARG A 307 0.06 13.07 -40.25
C ARG A 307 -0.95 14.20 -40.40
N ILE A 308 -1.22 14.88 -39.30
CA ILE A 308 -1.96 16.14 -39.28
C ILE A 308 -0.97 17.22 -38.87
N TYR A 309 -0.89 18.29 -39.65
CA TYR A 309 -0.03 19.44 -39.40
C TYR A 309 -0.79 20.53 -38.64
N GLN A 310 -0.06 21.39 -37.95
CA GLN A 310 -0.65 22.50 -37.19
C GLN A 310 -1.39 23.52 -38.08
N ASP A 311 -1.07 23.58 -39.37
CA ASP A 311 -1.79 24.40 -40.35
C ASP A 311 -3.13 23.79 -40.82
N GLY A 312 -3.48 22.61 -40.30
CA GLY A 312 -4.69 21.86 -40.63
C GLY A 312 -4.57 20.95 -41.86
N SER A 313 -3.40 20.91 -42.51
CA SER A 313 -3.16 19.98 -43.63
C SER A 313 -2.97 18.54 -43.15
N VAL A 314 -3.26 17.57 -44.03
CA VAL A 314 -3.18 16.13 -43.72
C VAL A 314 -2.42 15.40 -44.80
N THR A 315 -1.42 14.61 -44.40
CA THR A 315 -0.67 13.72 -45.30
C THR A 315 -0.90 12.27 -44.92
N ILE A 316 -1.28 11.45 -45.89
CA ILE A 316 -1.48 10.00 -45.74
C ILE A 316 -0.48 9.28 -46.64
N LYS A 317 0.32 8.38 -46.06
CA LYS A 317 1.19 7.47 -46.81
C LYS A 317 0.80 6.03 -46.48
N ALA A 318 0.28 5.31 -47.47
CA ALA A 318 -0.05 3.90 -47.36
C ALA A 318 0.03 3.22 -48.74
N SER A 319 0.05 1.89 -48.77
CA SER A 319 -0.04 1.13 -50.02
C SER A 319 -1.41 1.25 -50.69
N ASN A 320 -2.48 1.34 -49.89
CA ASN A 320 -3.85 1.55 -50.34
C ASN A 320 -4.55 2.52 -49.37
N VAL A 321 -5.31 3.46 -49.92
CA VAL A 321 -6.14 4.40 -49.15
C VAL A 321 -7.58 4.31 -49.65
N THR A 322 -8.50 4.00 -48.75
CA THR A 322 -9.94 4.00 -49.03
C THR A 322 -10.57 5.16 -48.26
N ILE A 323 -11.22 6.07 -48.97
CA ILE A 323 -11.99 7.18 -48.38
C ILE A 323 -13.46 6.89 -48.65
N ASP A 324 -14.22 6.59 -47.61
CA ASP A 324 -15.67 6.43 -47.69
C ASP A 324 -16.33 7.74 -47.25
N SER A 325 -17.15 8.33 -48.12
CA SER A 325 -17.85 9.59 -47.84
C SER A 325 -19.16 9.65 -48.61
N GLU A 326 -20.22 10.06 -47.91
CA GLU A 326 -21.55 10.27 -48.48
C GLU A 326 -21.58 11.41 -49.52
N ASN A 327 -20.61 12.34 -49.45
CA ASN A 327 -20.47 13.47 -50.37
C ASN A 327 -18.99 13.79 -50.60
N VAL A 328 -18.37 13.16 -51.60
CA VAL A 328 -17.01 13.53 -52.03
C VAL A 328 -17.10 14.66 -53.06
N LEU A 329 -16.99 15.91 -52.61
CA LEU A 329 -16.72 17.03 -53.50
C LEU A 329 -15.21 17.26 -53.56
N MET A 330 -14.54 16.66 -54.55
CA MET A 330 -13.14 16.97 -54.84
C MET A 330 -13.06 18.29 -55.61
N THR A 331 -12.88 19.41 -54.90
CA THR A 331 -12.54 20.71 -55.52
C THR A 331 -11.04 20.96 -55.43
N GLY A 332 -10.36 21.08 -56.56
CA GLY A 332 -8.92 21.40 -56.64
C GLY A 332 -8.20 20.65 -57.77
N SER A 333 -6.91 20.95 -57.95
CA SER A 333 -6.04 20.24 -58.89
C SER A 333 -5.66 18.88 -58.30
N CYS A 334 -6.19 17.80 -58.86
CA CYS A 334 -5.77 16.45 -58.53
C CYS A 334 -4.63 16.04 -59.47
N VAL A 335 -3.42 15.89 -58.94
CA VAL A 335 -2.29 15.32 -59.68
C VAL A 335 -2.17 13.87 -59.26
N ILE A 336 -2.54 12.97 -60.17
CA ILE A 336 -2.47 11.53 -59.96
C ILE A 336 -1.38 10.99 -60.87
N GLU A 337 -0.27 10.57 -60.29
CA GLU A 337 0.80 9.90 -61.03
C GLU A 337 0.59 8.37 -60.94
N GLY A 338 -0.07 7.79 -61.95
CA GLY A 338 -0.37 6.36 -62.02
C GLY A 338 -1.55 6.01 -62.93
N SER A 339 -1.82 4.71 -63.15
CA SER A 339 -2.98 4.27 -63.93
C SER A 339 -4.25 4.32 -63.10
N LEU A 340 -5.13 5.27 -63.41
CA LEU A 340 -6.50 5.33 -62.91
C LEU A 340 -7.36 4.25 -63.57
N THR A 341 -7.95 3.37 -62.75
CA THR A 341 -9.12 2.58 -63.16
C THR A 341 -10.33 3.22 -62.49
N HIS A 342 -10.99 4.14 -63.20
CA HIS A 342 -12.30 4.60 -62.78
C HIS A 342 -13.28 3.45 -63.01
N GLY A 343 -13.97 3.00 -61.95
CA GLY A 343 -15.24 2.29 -62.14
C GLY A 343 -16.17 3.22 -62.91
N ASN A 344 -16.84 2.71 -63.96
CA ASN A 344 -17.70 3.48 -64.88
C ASN A 344 -18.63 4.44 -64.12
N GLY A 345 -18.21 5.69 -63.98
CA GLY A 345 -19.01 6.82 -63.51
C GLY A 345 -19.34 7.73 -64.69
N PRO A 346 -20.44 8.50 -64.65
CA PRO A 346 -21.03 9.15 -65.82
C PRO A 346 -20.19 10.30 -66.43
N CYS A 347 -19.03 10.61 -65.86
CA CYS A 347 -18.29 11.83 -66.16
C CYS A 347 -17.32 11.72 -67.35
N CYS A 348 -17.14 10.53 -67.93
CA CYS A 348 -16.07 10.28 -68.91
C CYS A 348 -16.56 10.04 -70.35
N ASN A 349 -17.84 10.27 -70.67
CA ASN A 349 -18.35 10.07 -72.02
C ASN A 349 -19.03 11.33 -72.58
N SER A 350 -18.25 12.09 -73.35
CA SER A 350 -18.61 12.81 -74.59
C SER A 350 -17.56 13.93 -74.76
N GLY A 351 -16.90 14.12 -75.87
CA GLY A 351 -16.99 13.58 -77.22
C GLY A 351 -16.10 14.49 -78.06
N GLU A 352 -15.40 13.88 -79.01
CA GLU A 352 -14.91 14.46 -80.27
C GLU A 352 -14.85 15.99 -80.45
N GLY A 353 -13.62 16.47 -80.68
CA GLY A 353 -13.28 17.46 -81.71
C GLY A 353 -13.69 18.92 -81.47
N TRP A 354 -12.71 19.83 -81.44
CA TRP A 354 -12.47 20.84 -82.49
C TRP A 354 -11.00 21.29 -82.39
N MET A 355 -10.32 21.38 -83.54
CA MET A 355 -8.99 21.96 -83.71
C MET A 355 -9.07 23.49 -83.65
N GLU A 356 -8.13 24.14 -82.95
CA GLU A 356 -7.04 24.99 -83.48
C GLU A 356 -5.98 25.21 -82.40
#